data_AF-A0A537N8G7-F1
#
_entry.id   AF-A0A537N8G7-F1
#
_cell.length_a   1.000
_cell.length_b   1.000
_cell.length_c   1.000
_cell.angle_alpha   90.00
_cell.angle_beta   90.00
_cell.angle_gamma   90.00
#
_symmetry.space_group_name_H-M   'P 1'
#
loop_
_entity.id
_entity.type
_entity.pdbx_description
1 polymer ?
#
loop_
_entity_poly.entity_id
_entity_poly.type
_entity_poly.pdbx_seq_one_letter_code
_entity_poly.pdbx_strand_id
1 'polypeptide(L)'
;VAGLPRITIRFRPAHHYGRPFANHSTGSNHIRYLHEGLVIRLTSDASLSYIEREAPFVLTHPVHLVFGVDEPFQGDLETTCREFCDRTIDYWLDWSRGLSISYDWQDEIIRAAITLKLSNFEETGGIIAAHTTSIPEAPGSGRNWDYRYCWL
;
A
#
# COMPACT_ATOMS: atom_id res chain seq x y z
N VAL A 1 -14.71 -16.19 0.43
CA VAL A 1 -15.09 -16.28 1.86
C VAL A 1 -16.59 -16.02 1.93
N ALA A 2 -17.38 -16.90 2.57
CA ALA A 2 -18.83 -16.77 2.69
C ALA A 2 -19.25 -16.81 4.17
N GLY A 3 -20.40 -16.22 4.50
CA GLY A 3 -20.94 -16.17 5.86
C GLY A 3 -20.50 -14.93 6.64
N LEU A 4 -20.30 -15.08 7.95
CA LEU A 4 -19.90 -14.02 8.88
C LEU A 4 -18.42 -14.21 9.27
N PRO A 5 -17.46 -13.76 8.42
CA PRO A 5 -16.05 -13.95 8.73
C PRO A 5 -15.66 -13.13 9.95
N ARG A 6 -14.94 -13.78 10.87
CA ARG A 6 -14.30 -13.12 12.01
C ARG A 6 -12.89 -12.70 11.60
N ILE A 7 -12.61 -11.41 11.65
CA ILE A 7 -11.33 -10.84 11.23
C ILE A 7 -10.67 -10.05 12.37
N THR A 8 -9.37 -9.81 12.23
CA THR A 8 -8.62 -8.87 13.06
C THR A 8 -7.87 -7.93 12.13
N ILE A 9 -8.02 -6.61 12.35
CA ILE A 9 -7.23 -5.60 11.65
C ILE A 9 -6.00 -5.30 12.51
N ARG A 10 -4.80 -5.46 11.95
CA ARG A 10 -3.52 -5.13 12.59
C ARG A 10 -2.81 -4.06 11.78
N PHE A 11 -2.84 -2.83 12.26
CA PHE A 11 -2.08 -1.73 11.65
C PHE A 11 -0.86 -1.43 12.51
N ARG A 12 0.31 -1.87 12.02
CA ARG A 12 1.59 -1.80 12.74
C ARG A 12 2.61 -1.05 11.89
N PRO A 13 2.54 0.29 11.83
CA PRO A 13 3.52 1.07 11.11
C PRO A 13 4.90 0.87 11.76
N ALA A 14 5.94 0.87 10.91
CA ALA A 14 7.31 0.65 11.33
C ALA A 14 8.27 1.60 10.61
N HIS A 15 9.40 1.86 11.24
CA HIS A 15 10.48 2.72 10.75
C HIS A 15 11.83 2.01 10.95
N HIS A 16 12.93 2.57 10.45
CA HIS A 16 14.29 2.02 10.63
C HIS A 16 14.38 0.48 10.48
N TYR A 17 13.90 -0.05 9.34
CA TYR A 17 13.91 -1.49 9.03
C TYR A 17 13.10 -2.37 10.01
N GLY A 18 11.89 -1.94 10.37
CA GLY A 18 10.93 -2.77 11.09
C GLY A 18 10.77 -2.44 12.58
N ARG A 19 11.39 -1.37 13.08
CA ARG A 19 11.14 -0.87 14.44
C ARG A 19 9.71 -0.32 14.53
N PRO A 20 8.88 -0.79 15.47
CA PRO A 20 7.50 -0.35 15.57
C PRO A 20 7.42 1.09 16.07
N PHE A 21 6.37 1.81 15.67
CA PHE A 21 6.02 3.07 16.32
C PHE A 21 5.60 2.78 17.77
N ALA A 22 6.20 3.50 18.72
CA ALA A 22 6.01 3.22 20.15
C ALA A 22 4.79 3.92 20.75
N ASN A 23 4.37 5.04 20.15
CA ASN A 23 3.30 5.88 20.68
C ASN A 23 2.19 6.04 19.64
N HIS A 24 0.95 6.00 20.10
CA HIS A 24 -0.21 6.35 19.28
C HIS A 24 -1.24 7.14 20.09
N SER A 25 -2.12 7.85 19.39
CA SER A 25 -3.28 8.51 19.97
C SER A 25 -4.51 8.29 19.09
N THR A 26 -5.67 8.18 19.72
CA THR A 26 -6.93 7.84 19.05
C THR A 26 -7.85 9.07 19.02
N GLY A 27 -8.33 9.42 17.83
CA GLY A 27 -9.35 10.43 17.59
C GLY A 27 -10.74 9.82 17.42
N SER A 28 -11.67 10.56 16.82
CA SER A 28 -13.04 10.08 16.56
C SER A 28 -13.13 9.07 15.42
N ASN A 29 -12.32 9.26 14.37
CA ASN A 29 -12.32 8.44 13.15
C ASN A 29 -10.89 8.04 12.68
N HIS A 30 -9.88 8.28 13.52
CA HIS A 30 -8.49 8.03 13.14
C HIS A 30 -7.60 7.64 14.34
N ILE A 31 -6.50 6.97 14.05
CA ILE A 31 -5.39 6.69 14.98
C ILE A 31 -4.14 7.36 14.43
N ARG A 32 -3.39 8.09 15.25
CA ARG A 32 -2.11 8.71 14.90
C ARG A 32 -1.01 7.89 15.54
N TYR A 33 -0.01 7.48 14.75
CA TYR A 33 1.19 6.79 15.23
C TYR A 33 2.37 7.76 15.15
N LEU A 34 3.05 7.99 16.27
CA LEU A 34 4.06 9.05 16.42
C LEU A 34 5.46 8.48 16.65
N HIS A 35 6.45 9.03 15.93
CA HIS A 35 7.87 8.73 16.13
C HIS A 35 8.75 9.92 15.69
N GLU A 36 9.53 10.50 16.60
CA GLU A 36 10.58 11.51 16.30
C GLU A 36 10.20 12.57 15.24
N GLY A 37 9.01 13.16 15.37
CA GLY A 37 8.50 14.20 14.45
C GLY A 37 7.78 13.68 13.20
N LEU A 38 7.84 12.37 12.93
CA LEU A 38 7.00 11.69 11.93
C LEU A 38 5.69 11.24 12.56
N VAL A 39 4.59 11.49 11.86
CA VAL A 39 3.26 11.02 12.25
C VAL A 39 2.62 10.32 11.07
N ILE A 40 2.16 9.09 11.30
CA ILE A 40 1.32 8.34 10.35
C ILE A 40 -0.09 8.35 10.90
N ARG A 41 -1.03 8.89 10.13
CA ARG A 41 -2.46 8.84 10.45
C ARG A 41 -3.09 7.65 9.74
N LEU A 42 -3.87 6.85 10.46
CA LEU A 42 -4.81 5.87 9.94
C LEU A 42 -6.23 6.38 10.15
N THR A 43 -6.98 6.63 9.10
CA THR A 43 -8.42 6.94 9.13
C THR A 43 -9.22 5.70 8.75
N SER A 44 -10.27 5.40 9.50
CA SER A 44 -11.12 4.23 9.24
C SER A 44 -12.55 4.42 9.73
N ASP A 45 -13.48 3.73 9.08
CA ASP A 45 -14.88 3.57 9.48
C ASP A 45 -15.11 2.30 10.33
N ALA A 46 -14.10 1.46 10.53
CA ALA A 46 -14.14 0.43 11.57
C ALA A 46 -14.00 1.03 12.97
N SER A 47 -14.48 0.28 13.98
CA SER A 47 -14.25 0.65 15.37
C SER A 47 -12.75 0.76 15.65
N LEU A 48 -12.28 1.97 15.93
CA LEU A 48 -10.87 2.24 16.25
C LEU A 48 -10.41 1.44 17.46
N SER A 49 -11.30 1.16 18.41
CA SER A 49 -11.01 0.32 19.57
C SER A 49 -10.65 -1.13 19.20
N TYR A 50 -11.23 -1.66 18.11
CA TYR A 50 -10.88 -2.99 17.62
C TYR A 50 -9.53 -2.98 16.90
N ILE A 51 -9.22 -1.92 16.15
CA ILE A 51 -7.92 -1.77 15.49
C ILE A 51 -6.81 -1.59 16.52
N GLU A 52 -7.00 -0.67 17.47
CA GLU A 52 -6.03 -0.34 18.53
C GLU A 52 -5.69 -1.55 19.41
N ARG A 53 -6.71 -2.33 19.78
CA ARG A 53 -6.54 -3.52 20.62
C ARG A 53 -6.24 -4.79 19.83
N GLU A 54 -6.18 -4.69 18.50
CA GLU A 54 -6.13 -5.82 17.58
C GLU A 54 -7.20 -6.89 17.93
N ALA A 55 -8.38 -6.44 18.31
CA ALA A 55 -9.45 -7.31 18.76
C ALA A 55 -10.18 -7.94 17.56
N PRO A 56 -10.49 -9.24 17.62
CA PRO A 56 -11.23 -9.91 16.55
C PRO A 56 -12.72 -9.51 16.58
N PHE A 57 -13.28 -9.16 15.43
CA PHE A 57 -14.70 -8.80 15.26
C PHE A 57 -15.31 -9.48 14.02
N VAL A 58 -16.64 -9.52 13.95
CA VAL A 58 -17.35 -10.05 12.78
C VAL A 58 -17.46 -8.94 11.73
N LEU A 59 -16.99 -9.21 10.51
CA LEU A 59 -17.13 -8.27 9.40
C LEU A 59 -18.53 -8.42 8.79
N THR A 60 -19.40 -7.44 9.05
CA THR A 60 -20.79 -7.43 8.58
C THR A 60 -21.02 -6.50 7.38
N HIS A 61 -20.12 -5.54 7.17
CA HIS A 61 -20.12 -4.58 6.07
C HIS A 61 -18.68 -4.32 5.61
N PRO A 62 -18.47 -3.72 4.42
CA PRO A 62 -17.16 -3.23 4.02
C PRO A 62 -16.55 -2.29 5.08
N VAL A 63 -15.22 -2.33 5.18
CA VAL A 63 -14.43 -1.46 6.05
C VAL A 63 -13.33 -0.85 5.21
N HIS A 64 -13.10 0.44 5.40
CA HIS A 64 -12.15 1.23 4.64
C HIS A 64 -11.04 1.72 5.57
N LEU A 65 -9.81 1.68 5.06
CA LEU A 65 -8.62 2.12 5.77
C LEU A 65 -7.81 3.00 4.84
N VAL A 66 -7.60 4.26 5.25
CA VAL A 66 -6.70 5.17 4.56
C VAL A 66 -5.61 5.57 5.52
N PHE A 67 -4.35 5.44 5.10
CA PHE A 67 -3.22 5.89 5.90
C PHE A 67 -2.31 6.82 5.11
N GLY A 68 -1.64 7.73 5.82
CA GLY A 68 -0.73 8.68 5.20
C GLY A 68 -0.16 9.66 6.20
N VAL A 69 0.21 10.83 5.69
CA VAL A 69 0.63 11.98 6.50
C VAL A 69 -0.50 12.41 7.46
N ASP A 70 -0.17 13.23 8.45
CA ASP A 70 -1.09 13.63 9.52
C ASP A 70 -2.14 14.68 9.09
N GLU A 71 -2.83 14.41 8.00
CA GLU A 71 -3.85 15.28 7.41
C GLU A 71 -5.24 14.67 7.59
N PRO A 72 -6.26 15.45 8.01
CA PRO A 72 -7.60 14.91 8.17
C PRO A 72 -8.13 14.48 6.80
N PHE A 73 -8.69 13.28 6.72
CA PHE A 73 -9.32 12.80 5.50
C PHE A 73 -10.54 13.67 5.18
N GLN A 74 -10.56 14.25 3.98
CA GLN A 74 -11.64 15.12 3.53
C GLN A 74 -12.69 14.28 2.79
N GLY A 75 -13.95 14.47 3.13
CA GLY A 75 -15.07 13.79 2.47
C GLY A 75 -15.47 12.46 3.11
N ASP A 76 -16.35 11.75 2.41
CA ASP A 76 -16.87 10.45 2.83
C ASP A 76 -15.88 9.33 2.47
N LEU A 77 -15.48 8.53 3.47
CA LEU A 77 -14.41 7.55 3.33
C LEU A 77 -14.76 6.43 2.34
N GLU A 78 -15.98 5.90 2.41
CA GLU A 78 -16.42 4.82 1.52
C GLU A 78 -16.45 5.31 0.07
N THR A 79 -17.11 6.45 -0.17
CA THR A 79 -17.27 7.01 -1.51
C THR A 79 -15.90 7.27 -2.14
N THR A 80 -15.00 7.94 -1.43
CA THR A 80 -13.66 8.23 -1.96
C THR A 80 -12.83 6.96 -2.20
N CYS A 81 -12.89 5.96 -1.30
CA CYS A 81 -12.17 4.71 -1.50
C CYS A 81 -12.67 3.95 -2.73
N ARG A 82 -13.99 3.92 -2.96
CA ARG A 82 -14.59 3.31 -4.15
C ARG A 82 -14.16 4.03 -5.41
N GLU A 83 -14.30 5.35 -5.45
CA GLU A 83 -13.88 6.17 -6.59
C GLU A 83 -12.41 5.96 -6.93
N PHE A 84 -11.52 5.89 -5.94
CA PHE A 84 -10.09 5.66 -6.17
C PHE A 84 -9.81 4.26 -6.72
N CYS A 85 -10.51 3.25 -6.20
CA CYS A 85 -10.43 1.87 -6.70
C CYS A 85 -10.86 1.80 -8.16
N ASP A 86 -12.04 2.34 -8.48
CA ASP A 86 -12.63 2.30 -9.82
C ASP A 86 -11.74 3.03 -10.83
N ARG A 87 -11.27 4.24 -10.49
CA ARG A 87 -10.33 5.00 -11.35
C ARG A 87 -9.02 4.27 -11.60
N THR A 88 -8.50 3.58 -10.58
CA THR A 88 -7.27 2.79 -10.72
C THR A 88 -7.49 1.59 -11.64
N ILE A 89 -8.61 0.88 -11.48
CA ILE A 89 -8.99 -0.23 -12.35
C ILE A 89 -9.15 0.25 -13.79
N ASP A 90 -9.92 1.31 -14.01
CA ASP A 90 -10.18 1.86 -15.34
C ASP A 90 -8.89 2.30 -16.04
N TYR A 91 -7.99 2.97 -15.32
CA TYR A 91 -6.68 3.37 -15.83
C TYR A 91 -5.87 2.17 -16.34
N TRP A 92 -5.76 1.11 -15.53
CA TRP A 92 -4.95 -0.07 -15.91
C TRP A 92 -5.62 -0.90 -17.00
N LEU A 93 -6.94 -0.99 -17.02
CA LEU A 93 -7.69 -1.63 -18.11
C LEU A 93 -7.53 -0.86 -19.42
N ASP A 94 -7.65 0.46 -19.40
CA ASP A 94 -7.49 1.29 -20.60
C ASP A 94 -6.05 1.23 -21.13
N TRP A 95 -5.07 1.39 -20.24
CA TRP A 95 -3.66 1.31 -20.63
C TRP A 95 -3.28 -0.07 -21.20
N SER A 96 -3.74 -1.16 -20.58
CA SER A 96 -3.43 -2.51 -21.05
C SER A 96 -4.08 -2.86 -22.40
N ARG A 97 -5.26 -2.30 -22.71
CA ARG A 97 -5.89 -2.43 -24.04
C ARG A 97 -5.05 -1.84 -25.17
N GLY A 98 -4.19 -0.87 -24.87
CA GLY A 98 -3.28 -0.25 -25.84
C GLY A 98 -2.03 -1.09 -26.16
N LEU A 99 -1.81 -2.23 -25.50
CA LEU A 99 -0.61 -3.05 -25.69
C LEU A 99 -0.72 -3.92 -26.96
N SER A 100 0.25 -3.80 -27.85
CA SER A 100 0.43 -4.68 -29.01
C SER A 100 1.21 -5.93 -28.63
N ILE A 101 0.51 -6.97 -28.16
CA ILE A 101 1.11 -8.21 -27.63
C ILE A 101 0.57 -9.46 -28.33
N SER A 102 1.35 -10.54 -28.32
CA SER A 102 0.89 -11.85 -28.82
C SER A 102 -0.29 -12.38 -28.00
N TYR A 103 -1.08 -13.26 -28.61
CA TYR A 103 -2.11 -14.02 -27.90
C TYR A 103 -1.51 -15.11 -26.99
N ASP A 104 -0.32 -15.61 -27.34
CA ASP A 104 0.40 -16.56 -26.51
C ASP A 104 0.87 -15.89 -25.21
N TRP A 105 0.54 -16.48 -24.06
CA TRP A 105 0.94 -15.98 -22.74
C TRP A 105 0.48 -14.55 -22.44
N GLN A 106 -0.69 -14.17 -22.98
CA GLN A 106 -1.17 -12.80 -22.91
C GLN A 106 -1.30 -12.29 -21.47
N ASP A 107 -1.84 -13.10 -20.56
CA ASP A 107 -2.01 -12.73 -19.15
C ASP A 107 -0.65 -12.47 -18.47
N GLU A 108 0.34 -13.32 -18.73
CA GLU A 108 1.69 -13.19 -18.19
C GLU A 108 2.41 -11.95 -18.76
N ILE A 109 2.25 -11.70 -20.07
CA ILE A 109 2.84 -10.52 -20.74
C ILE A 109 2.22 -9.23 -20.20
N ILE A 110 0.89 -9.16 -20.06
CA ILE A 110 0.20 -8.00 -19.48
C ILE A 110 0.68 -7.78 -18.05
N ARG A 111 0.79 -8.84 -17.24
CA ARG A 111 1.29 -8.74 -15.87
C ARG A 111 2.70 -8.15 -15.83
N ALA A 112 3.61 -8.67 -16.67
CA ALA A 112 4.98 -8.18 -16.77
C ALA A 112 5.03 -6.70 -17.22
N ALA A 113 4.22 -6.33 -18.22
CA ALA A 113 4.13 -4.95 -18.71
C ALA A 113 3.65 -3.99 -17.62
N ILE A 114 2.61 -4.36 -16.85
CA ILE A 114 2.14 -3.57 -15.69
C ILE A 114 3.28 -3.39 -14.67
N THR A 115 4.01 -4.45 -14.34
CA THR A 115 5.14 -4.38 -13.41
C THR A 115 6.24 -3.44 -13.91
N LEU A 116 6.59 -3.49 -15.18
CA LEU A 116 7.59 -2.59 -15.78
C LEU A 116 7.12 -1.13 -15.76
N LYS A 117 5.84 -0.87 -16.09
CA LYS A 117 5.27 0.48 -16.02
C LYS A 117 5.24 1.01 -14.59
N LEU A 118 4.93 0.20 -13.60
CA LEU A 118 5.01 0.60 -12.19
C LEU A 118 6.43 1.00 -11.79
N SER A 119 7.46 0.42 -12.38
CA SER A 119 8.87 0.77 -12.13
C SER A 119 9.34 2.04 -12.85
N ASN A 120 8.51 2.62 -13.71
CA ASN A 120 8.84 3.81 -14.48
C ASN A 120 8.42 5.08 -13.73
N PHE A 121 9.36 6.02 -13.60
CA PHE A 121 9.07 7.40 -13.22
C PHE A 121 8.69 8.19 -14.47
N GLU A 122 7.41 8.54 -14.59
CA GLU A 122 6.81 9.06 -15.82
C GLU A 122 7.46 10.36 -16.32
N GLU A 123 7.88 11.25 -15.42
CA GLU A 123 8.45 12.56 -15.80
C GLU A 123 9.81 12.46 -16.50
N THR A 124 10.67 11.52 -16.08
CA THR A 124 12.05 11.41 -16.62
C THR A 124 12.26 10.17 -17.47
N GLY A 125 11.34 9.21 -17.43
CA GLY A 125 11.51 7.89 -18.04
C GLY A 125 12.43 6.96 -17.24
N GLY A 126 12.95 7.38 -16.08
CA GLY A 126 13.81 6.54 -15.24
C GLY A 126 13.10 5.25 -14.82
N ILE A 127 13.79 4.11 -14.90
CA ILE A 127 13.23 2.81 -14.51
C ILE A 127 14.07 2.26 -13.35
N ILE A 128 13.43 2.04 -12.21
CA ILE A 128 14.07 1.37 -11.07
C ILE A 128 14.22 -0.13 -11.35
N ALA A 129 15.24 -0.76 -10.79
CA ALA A 129 15.44 -2.20 -10.96
C ALA A 129 14.32 -3.03 -10.29
N ALA A 130 13.84 -2.62 -9.11
CA ALA A 130 12.70 -3.24 -8.43
C ALA A 130 12.08 -2.34 -7.33
N HIS A 131 10.81 -2.58 -7.01
CA HIS A 131 10.08 -1.96 -5.88
C HIS A 131 10.46 -2.53 -4.50
N THR A 132 11.51 -3.33 -4.44
CA THR A 132 11.96 -4.02 -3.23
C THR A 132 13.31 -3.47 -2.78
N THR A 133 13.51 -3.39 -1.46
CA THR A 133 14.83 -3.11 -0.91
C THR A 133 15.75 -4.31 -1.13
N SER A 134 17.01 -4.07 -1.45
CA SER A 134 17.96 -5.16 -1.66
C SER A 134 18.36 -5.82 -0.35
N ILE A 135 18.53 -7.13 -0.42
CA ILE A 135 19.29 -7.90 0.57
C ILE A 135 20.74 -7.93 0.08
N PRO A 136 21.74 -7.86 0.97
CA PRO A 136 23.13 -8.04 0.58
C PRO A 136 23.32 -9.37 -0.17
N GLU A 137 24.12 -9.37 -1.23
CA GLU A 137 24.46 -10.57 -2.01
C GLU A 137 24.99 -11.70 -1.10
N ALA A 138 25.75 -11.32 -0.06
CA ALA A 138 26.16 -12.20 1.03
C ALA A 138 26.28 -11.41 2.37
N PRO A 139 26.10 -12.05 3.54
CA PRO A 139 26.31 -11.41 4.84
C PRO A 139 27.70 -10.80 4.98
N GLY A 140 27.78 -9.54 5.43
CA GLY A 140 29.05 -8.83 5.63
C GLY A 140 29.75 -8.35 4.36
N SER A 141 29.15 -8.56 3.18
CA SER A 141 29.68 -8.03 1.93
C SER A 141 29.36 -6.54 1.75
N GLY A 142 30.21 -5.81 1.03
CA GLY A 142 29.98 -4.42 0.64
C GLY A 142 29.11 -4.24 -0.62
N ARG A 143 28.60 -5.34 -1.20
CA ARG A 143 27.79 -5.33 -2.42
C ARG A 143 26.30 -5.33 -2.05
N ASN A 144 25.84 -4.21 -1.50
CA ASN A 144 24.46 -3.99 -1.04
C ASN A 144 23.78 -2.86 -1.84
N TRP A 145 23.74 -3.03 -3.15
CA TRP A 145 23.12 -2.06 -4.04
C TRP A 145 21.61 -2.07 -3.92
N ASP A 146 20.98 -0.94 -3.63
CA ASP A 146 19.53 -0.84 -3.50
C ASP A 146 18.84 -0.85 -4.88
N TYR A 147 17.89 -1.77 -5.07
CA TYR A 147 17.22 -1.99 -6.36
C TYR A 147 16.16 -0.91 -6.65
N ARG A 148 15.90 -0.03 -5.70
CA ARG A 148 15.04 1.14 -5.89
C ARG A 148 15.72 2.27 -6.67
N TYR A 149 16.97 2.09 -7.09
CA TYR A 149 17.68 3.03 -7.97
C TYR A 149 17.65 2.58 -9.44
N CYS A 150 17.92 3.54 -10.33
CA CYS A 150 18.14 3.28 -11.76
C CYS A 150 19.58 2.78 -11.99
N TRP A 151 19.72 1.78 -12.85
CA TRP A 151 21.01 1.18 -13.22
C TRP A 151 21.20 1.31 -14.73
N LEU A 152 22.41 1.70 -15.15
CA LEU A 152 22.82 1.86 -16.55
C LEU A 152 24.05 1.01 -16.84
#